data_AF-A0A0C9ZAI5-F1
#
_entry.id   AF-A0A0C9ZAI5-F1
#
_cell.length_a   1.000
_cell.length_b   1.000
_cell.length_c   1.000
_cell.angle_alpha   90.00
_cell.angle_beta   90.00
_cell.angle_gamma   90.00
#
_symmetry.space_group_name_H-M   'P 1'
#
loop_
_entity.id
_entity.type
_entity.pdbx_description
1 polymer ?
#
loop_
_entity_poly.entity_id
_entity_poly.type
_entity_poly.pdbx_seq_one_letter_code
_entity_poly.pdbx_strand_id
1 'polypeptide(L)'
;YCFLKPMLFVNVSTPERKKTYLLNWLSAHPLWISQVDIGPPLRFLSPQMWRDFLNTIDTDPLPSTKTALTKLAMWDILGEAIINLAQGLAGAPQDITWQGMQGSITLVPISSLSDPPLPFMQSLLWELYELNFCYELYMLDRALIPDHWTASNEEQLTHQSLLYGIFPSASGPVMWSESLPCHPCELGLCTTDMPTSLPYFSNFCQLLSAWPGAPACLQSPIELKGWDNMEVYKVFSLACHFYVQTAFDFLGQQPSLPH
;
A
#
# COMPACT_ATOMS: atom_id res chain seq x y z
N TYR A 1 7.73 5.96 0.16
CA TYR A 1 6.48 5.28 0.48
C TYR A 1 5.35 6.05 -0.13
N CYS A 2 4.52 5.37 -0.93
CA CYS A 2 3.30 5.92 -1.49
C CYS A 2 2.26 6.18 -0.40
N PHE A 3 2.26 5.37 0.68
CA PHE A 3 1.36 5.51 1.82
C PHE A 3 2.16 5.78 3.11
N LEU A 4 1.44 5.97 4.22
CA LEU A 4 2.03 6.11 5.54
C LEU A 4 2.77 4.83 5.95
N LYS A 5 3.92 4.99 6.62
CA LYS A 5 4.52 3.85 7.34
C LYS A 5 3.60 3.44 8.48
N PRO A 6 3.24 2.15 8.61
CA PRO A 6 2.44 1.64 9.74
C PRO A 6 3.01 2.06 11.12
N MET A 7 4.34 2.11 11.24
CA MET A 7 5.04 2.54 12.47
C MET A 7 4.71 3.96 12.93
N LEU A 8 4.19 4.83 12.05
CA LEU A 8 3.78 6.18 12.44
C LEU A 8 2.58 6.18 13.39
N PHE A 9 1.74 5.14 13.40
CA PHE A 9 0.63 5.01 14.35
C PHE A 9 1.02 4.25 15.62
N VAL A 10 1.96 3.30 15.50
CA VAL A 10 2.43 2.47 16.62
C VAL A 10 3.31 3.28 17.59
N ASN A 11 4.16 4.16 17.05
CA ASN A 11 5.14 4.89 17.85
C ASN A 11 4.60 6.18 18.51
N VAL A 12 3.31 6.50 18.34
CA VAL A 12 2.73 7.70 18.96
C VAL A 12 2.44 7.42 20.42
N SER A 13 3.22 8.04 21.31
CA SER A 13 3.12 7.82 22.75
C SER A 13 1.95 8.55 23.42
N THR A 14 1.46 9.66 22.83
CA THR A 14 0.37 10.44 23.42
C THR A 14 -0.98 10.08 22.80
N PRO A 15 -1.98 9.66 23.62
CA PRO A 15 -3.31 9.27 23.14
C PRO A 15 -3.98 10.33 22.25
N GLU A 16 -3.85 11.60 22.62
CA GLU A 16 -4.45 12.72 21.89
C GLU A 16 -3.85 12.86 20.50
N ARG A 17 -2.53 12.70 20.38
CA ARG A 17 -1.83 12.76 19.09
C ARG A 17 -2.14 11.55 18.24
N LYS A 18 -2.27 10.37 18.85
CA LYS A 18 -2.67 9.14 18.15
C LYS A 18 -4.07 9.29 17.55
N LYS A 19 -5.00 9.83 18.34
CA LYS A 19 -6.34 10.20 17.86
C LYS A 19 -6.28 11.15 16.69
N THR A 20 -5.52 12.25 16.79
CA THR A 20 -5.36 13.21 15.69
C THR A 20 -4.81 12.55 14.43
N TYR A 21 -3.79 11.70 14.55
CA TYR A 21 -3.20 11.01 13.39
C TYR A 21 -4.21 10.10 12.72
N LEU A 22 -4.90 9.27 13.50
CA LEU A 22 -5.89 8.34 12.97
C LEU A 22 -7.03 9.08 12.31
N LEU A 23 -7.55 10.12 12.95
CA LEU A 23 -8.64 10.93 12.42
C LEU A 23 -8.26 11.57 11.07
N ASN A 24 -7.12 12.25 11.01
CA ASN A 24 -6.67 12.93 9.80
C ASN A 24 -6.38 11.94 8.65
N TRP A 25 -5.80 10.78 8.97
CA TRP A 25 -5.59 9.73 7.99
C TRP A 25 -6.90 9.18 7.44
N LEU A 26 -7.81 8.74 8.33
CA LEU A 26 -9.08 8.12 7.94
C LEU A 26 -9.95 9.07 7.10
N SER A 27 -9.92 10.38 7.40
CA SER A 27 -10.63 11.38 6.59
C SER A 27 -10.05 11.52 5.20
N ALA A 28 -8.72 11.55 5.05
CA ALA A 28 -8.06 11.66 3.76
C ALA A 28 -8.03 10.35 2.96
N HIS A 29 -8.15 9.21 3.64
CA HIS A 29 -7.86 7.88 3.11
C HIS A 29 -8.57 7.55 1.79
N PRO A 30 -9.90 7.71 1.64
CA PRO A 30 -10.59 7.32 0.42
C PRO A 30 -10.19 8.17 -0.79
N LEU A 31 -10.00 9.48 -0.57
CA LEU A 31 -9.57 10.39 -1.63
C LEU A 31 -8.12 10.14 -2.03
N TRP A 32 -7.25 9.82 -1.06
CA TRP A 32 -5.86 9.49 -1.35
C TRP A 32 -5.75 8.22 -2.18
N ILE A 33 -6.43 7.13 -1.81
CA ILE A 33 -6.48 5.90 -2.63
C ILE A 33 -6.94 6.23 -4.05
N SER A 34 -8.06 6.94 -4.19
CA SER A 34 -8.58 7.31 -5.51
C SER A 34 -7.59 8.13 -6.34
N GLN A 35 -6.84 9.04 -5.73
CA GLN A 35 -5.82 9.82 -6.42
C GLN A 35 -4.67 8.94 -6.90
N VAL A 36 -4.14 8.06 -6.04
CA VAL A 36 -3.02 7.18 -6.39
C VAL A 36 -3.45 6.14 -7.46
N ASP A 37 -4.71 5.69 -7.43
CA ASP A 37 -5.28 4.78 -8.44
C ASP A 37 -5.40 5.43 -9.83
N ILE A 38 -5.86 6.68 -9.90
CA ILE A 38 -6.00 7.41 -11.18
C ILE A 38 -4.63 7.71 -11.80
N GLY A 39 -3.66 8.05 -10.95
CA GLY A 39 -2.32 8.38 -11.39
C GLY A 39 -1.40 8.56 -10.19
N PRO A 40 -0.50 7.60 -9.90
CA PRO A 40 0.38 7.72 -8.75
C PRO A 40 1.23 8.98 -8.87
N PRO A 41 1.39 9.76 -7.78
CA PRO A 41 2.11 11.01 -7.82
C PRO A 41 3.58 10.77 -8.19
N LEU A 42 4.12 11.64 -9.06
CA LEU A 42 5.53 11.58 -9.48
C LEU A 42 6.52 11.80 -8.33
N ARG A 43 6.03 12.37 -7.21
CA ARG A 43 6.81 12.64 -6.01
C ARG A 43 6.03 12.15 -4.79
N PHE A 44 6.70 11.35 -3.97
CA PHE A 44 6.12 10.85 -2.73
C PHE A 44 6.38 11.79 -1.57
N LEU A 45 5.45 11.79 -0.61
CA LEU A 45 5.63 12.49 0.65
C LEU A 45 6.77 11.85 1.45
N SER A 46 7.68 12.69 1.95
CA SER A 46 8.69 12.23 2.90
C SER A 46 8.06 11.83 4.23
N PRO A 47 8.72 11.00 5.06
CA PRO A 47 8.22 10.67 6.40
C PRO A 47 7.93 11.89 7.27
N GLN A 48 8.65 12.99 7.07
CA GLN A 48 8.40 14.23 7.79
C GLN A 48 7.14 14.93 7.29
N MET A 49 6.94 15.01 5.97
CA MET A 49 5.74 15.60 5.38
C MET A 49 4.48 14.85 5.81
N TRP A 50 4.55 13.52 5.86
CA TRP A 50 3.47 12.70 6.41
C TRP A 50 3.17 13.04 7.87
N ARG A 51 4.20 13.18 8.72
CA ARG A 51 4.01 13.62 10.11
C ARG A 51 3.40 15.00 10.18
N ASP A 52 3.86 15.94 9.37
CA ASP A 52 3.36 17.31 9.38
C ASP A 52 1.88 17.34 8.99
N PHE A 53 1.50 16.64 7.91
CA PHE A 53 0.10 16.44 7.49
C PHE A 53 -0.77 15.85 8.62
N LEU A 54 -0.31 14.78 9.26
CA LEU A 54 -1.03 14.13 10.34
C LEU A 54 -1.14 14.98 11.61
N ASN A 55 -0.21 15.93 11.85
CA ASN A 55 -0.25 16.83 13.00
C ASN A 55 -1.08 18.10 12.75
N THR A 56 -1.26 18.54 11.51
CA THR A 56 -1.98 19.78 11.21
C THR A 56 -3.48 19.62 11.39
N ILE A 57 -3.99 20.03 12.55
CA ILE A 57 -5.40 20.40 12.73
C ILE A 57 -5.58 21.93 12.71
N ASP A 58 -4.56 22.73 13.00
CA ASP A 58 -4.75 24.19 13.03
C ASP A 58 -3.39 24.88 12.92
N THR A 59 -3.13 25.55 11.80
CA THR A 59 -2.13 26.64 11.71
C THR A 59 -2.16 27.18 10.28
N ASP A 60 -2.82 28.32 10.12
CA ASP A 60 -2.55 29.22 9.02
C ASP A 60 -1.03 29.51 9.00
N PRO A 61 -0.34 29.26 7.87
CA PRO A 61 1.08 29.49 7.81
C PRO A 61 1.31 31.00 7.61
N LEU A 62 2.05 31.62 8.53
CA LEU A 62 2.62 32.93 8.25
C LEU A 62 3.69 32.76 7.13
N PRO A 63 3.72 33.59 6.07
CA PRO A 63 4.23 33.16 4.75
C PRO A 63 5.76 33.12 4.57
N SER A 64 6.58 33.15 5.62
CA SER A 64 8.02 33.46 5.48
C SER A 64 9.01 32.41 6.02
N THR A 65 8.56 31.20 6.38
CA THR A 65 9.43 30.17 6.97
C THR A 65 9.57 28.93 6.10
N LYS A 66 10.66 28.16 6.30
CA LYS A 66 10.91 26.85 5.66
C LYS A 66 9.70 25.91 5.78
N THR A 67 8.94 26.02 6.87
CA THR A 67 7.68 25.31 7.13
C THR A 67 6.58 25.63 6.11
N ALA A 68 6.47 26.88 5.65
CA ALA A 68 5.49 27.28 4.65
C ALA A 68 5.80 26.66 3.27
N LEU A 69 7.08 26.56 2.90
CA LEU A 69 7.51 25.89 1.67
C LEU A 69 7.25 24.38 1.71
N THR A 70 7.51 23.73 2.85
CA THR A 70 7.17 22.31 3.03
C THR A 70 5.65 22.10 2.96
N LYS A 71 4.86 22.99 3.54
CA LYS A 71 3.39 22.96 3.44
C LYS A 71 2.92 23.12 1.99
N LEU A 72 3.43 24.08 1.23
CA LEU A 72 3.10 24.22 -0.19
C LEU A 72 3.44 22.97 -1.01
N ALA A 73 4.60 22.35 -0.78
CA ALA A 73 4.97 21.09 -1.43
C ALA A 73 4.05 19.93 -1.05
N MET A 74 3.56 19.89 0.20
CA MET A 74 2.54 18.93 0.62
C MET A 74 1.21 19.16 -0.09
N TRP A 75 0.79 20.41 -0.25
CA TRP A 75 -0.45 20.79 -0.93
C TRP A 75 -0.43 20.44 -2.42
N ASP A 76 0.72 20.65 -3.07
CA ASP A 76 0.92 20.26 -4.47
C ASP A 76 0.78 18.74 -4.69
N ILE A 77 1.25 17.93 -3.73
CA ILE A 77 1.23 16.46 -3.83
C ILE A 77 -0.13 15.87 -3.41
N LEU A 78 -0.68 16.29 -2.27
CA LEU A 78 -1.94 15.76 -1.74
C LEU A 78 -3.17 16.37 -2.42
N GLY A 79 -3.05 17.56 -2.98
CA GLY A 79 -4.19 18.31 -3.49
C GLY A 79 -5.03 18.96 -2.37
N GLU A 80 -5.66 20.08 -2.73
CA GLU A 80 -6.44 20.92 -1.81
C GLU A 80 -7.65 20.17 -1.21
N ALA A 81 -8.31 19.31 -1.99
CA ALA A 81 -9.49 18.57 -1.54
C ALA A 81 -9.20 17.61 -0.36
N ILE A 82 -8.10 16.86 -0.44
CA ILE A 82 -7.68 15.93 0.63
C ILE A 82 -7.32 16.70 1.89
N ILE A 83 -6.62 17.82 1.74
CA ILE A 83 -6.20 18.65 2.87
C ILE A 83 -7.39 19.30 3.54
N ASN A 84 -8.33 19.86 2.77
CA ASN A 84 -9.54 20.47 3.32
C ASN A 84 -10.44 19.43 4.02
N LEU A 85 -10.50 18.19 3.51
CA LEU A 85 -11.27 17.13 4.16
C LEU A 85 -10.63 16.68 5.48
N ALA A 86 -9.30 16.58 5.54
CA ALA A 86 -8.58 16.27 6.77
C ALA A 86 -8.65 17.41 7.81
N GLN A 87 -8.73 18.67 7.36
CA GLN A 87 -8.78 19.86 8.22
C GLN A 87 -10.20 20.27 8.64
N GLY A 88 -11.21 19.97 7.84
CA GLY A 88 -12.58 20.51 7.93
C GLY A 88 -13.51 19.83 8.94
N LEU A 89 -13.01 19.29 10.05
CA LEU A 89 -13.82 18.54 11.03
C LEU A 89 -14.57 19.41 12.06
N ALA A 90 -14.76 20.70 11.78
CA ALA A 90 -15.71 21.55 12.51
C ALA A 90 -17.15 21.11 12.17
N GLY A 91 -17.57 19.96 12.70
CA GLY A 91 -18.82 19.26 12.35
C GLY A 91 -18.68 17.74 12.17
N ALA A 92 -17.57 17.16 12.61
CA ALA A 92 -17.29 15.73 12.48
C ALA A 92 -18.46 14.81 12.89
N PRO A 93 -18.77 13.76 12.13
CA PRO A 93 -19.69 12.71 12.59
C PRO A 93 -19.17 12.09 13.89
N GLN A 94 -20.05 11.60 14.78
CA GLN A 94 -19.62 10.98 16.05
C GLN A 94 -18.77 9.71 15.82
N ASP A 95 -19.02 9.04 14.70
CA ASP A 95 -18.40 7.78 14.31
C ASP A 95 -17.78 7.89 12.91
N ILE A 96 -16.71 7.12 12.70
CA ILE A 96 -16.09 6.91 11.38
C ILE A 96 -16.45 5.52 10.90
N THR A 97 -16.84 5.42 9.63
CA THR A 97 -17.07 4.17 8.93
C THR A 97 -15.74 3.55 8.54
N TRP A 98 -15.42 2.37 9.08
CA TRP A 98 -14.23 1.60 8.71
C TRP A 98 -14.64 0.24 8.15
N GLN A 99 -14.13 -0.10 6.96
CA GLN A 99 -14.31 -1.42 6.36
C GLN A 99 -13.10 -2.29 6.73
N GLY A 100 -13.21 -2.95 7.88
CA GLY A 100 -12.15 -3.80 8.44
C GLY A 100 -12.06 -5.19 7.81
N MET A 101 -11.13 -6.01 8.32
CA MET A 101 -11.11 -7.46 8.08
C MET A 101 -12.48 -8.04 8.46
N GLN A 102 -13.02 -8.96 7.64
CA GLN A 102 -14.38 -9.54 7.73
C GLN A 102 -15.49 -8.83 6.93
N GLY A 103 -15.18 -7.79 6.15
CA GLY A 103 -16.16 -7.08 5.31
C GLY A 103 -17.33 -6.46 6.07
N SER A 104 -17.24 -6.41 7.39
CA SER A 104 -18.19 -5.73 8.25
C SER A 104 -17.80 -4.26 8.34
N ILE A 105 -18.69 -3.38 7.91
CA ILE A 105 -18.60 -1.95 8.18
C ILE A 105 -18.70 -1.76 9.69
N THR A 106 -17.57 -1.40 10.30
CA THR A 106 -17.49 -1.09 11.72
C THR A 106 -17.59 0.41 11.91
N LEU A 107 -18.53 0.85 12.75
CA LEU A 107 -18.56 2.23 13.24
C LEU A 107 -17.54 2.35 14.37
N VAL A 108 -16.51 3.16 14.15
CA VAL A 108 -15.47 3.45 15.14
C VAL A 108 -15.76 4.81 15.75
N PRO A 109 -16.13 4.89 17.05
CA PRO A 109 -16.36 6.17 17.69
C PRO A 109 -15.09 7.01 17.72
N ILE A 110 -15.18 8.30 17.38
CA ILE A 110 -14.03 9.21 17.37
C ILE A 110 -13.40 9.33 18.77
N SER A 111 -14.19 9.16 19.83
CA SER A 111 -13.71 9.11 21.21
C SER A 111 -12.74 7.95 21.45
N SER A 112 -12.96 6.80 20.80
CA SER A 112 -12.13 5.60 20.94
C SER A 112 -10.77 5.70 20.26
N LEU A 113 -10.56 6.63 19.31
CA LEU A 113 -9.29 6.74 18.58
C LEU A 113 -8.07 7.10 19.45
N SER A 114 -8.30 7.61 20.66
CA SER A 114 -7.19 7.86 21.61
C SER A 114 -6.63 6.54 22.18
N ASP A 115 -7.48 5.53 22.30
CA ASP A 115 -7.15 4.15 22.67
C ASP A 115 -7.92 3.18 21.75
N PRO A 116 -7.50 3.09 20.48
CA PRO A 116 -8.28 2.43 19.45
C PRO A 116 -8.38 0.92 19.70
N PRO A 117 -9.53 0.28 19.41
CA PRO A 117 -9.67 -1.17 19.55
C PRO A 117 -8.57 -1.92 18.79
N LEU A 118 -8.01 -2.96 19.42
CA LEU A 118 -6.93 -3.75 18.83
C LEU A 118 -7.27 -4.30 17.43
N PRO A 119 -8.46 -4.87 17.18
CA PRO A 119 -8.82 -5.37 15.85
C PRO A 119 -8.84 -4.28 14.79
N PHE A 120 -9.31 -3.07 15.15
CA PHE A 120 -9.28 -1.92 14.25
C PHE A 120 -7.83 -1.56 13.88
N MET A 121 -6.96 -1.42 14.88
CA MET A 121 -5.55 -1.13 14.64
C MET A 121 -4.86 -2.19 13.79
N GLN A 122 -5.13 -3.48 14.04
CA GLN A 122 -4.58 -4.57 13.24
C GLN A 122 -5.02 -4.47 11.78
N SER A 123 -6.31 -4.26 11.52
CA SER A 123 -6.82 -4.12 10.15
C SER A 123 -6.26 -2.89 9.42
N LEU A 124 -6.14 -1.74 10.11
CA LEU A 124 -5.53 -0.53 9.54
C LEU A 124 -4.06 -0.73 9.21
N LEU A 125 -3.29 -1.34 10.11
CA LEU A 125 -1.86 -1.58 9.88
C LEU A 125 -1.65 -2.57 8.75
N TRP A 126 -2.47 -3.63 8.69
CA TRP A 126 -2.44 -4.60 7.61
C TRP A 126 -2.71 -3.93 6.25
N GLU A 127 -3.78 -3.15 6.15
CA GLU A 127 -4.14 -2.43 4.91
C GLU A 127 -2.99 -1.51 4.47
N LEU A 128 -2.37 -0.79 5.39
CA LEU A 128 -1.22 0.07 5.07
C LEU A 128 -0.01 -0.73 4.58
N TYR A 129 0.25 -1.92 5.11
CA TYR A 129 1.33 -2.78 4.62
C TYR A 129 1.05 -3.27 3.21
N GLU A 130 -0.16 -3.77 2.96
CA GLU A 130 -0.59 -4.23 1.64
C GLU A 130 -0.57 -3.10 0.60
N LEU A 131 -1.14 -1.94 0.93
CA LEU A 131 -1.12 -0.77 0.05
C LEU A 131 0.30 -0.35 -0.30
N ASN A 132 1.19 -0.25 0.70
CA ASN A 132 2.58 0.09 0.40
C ASN A 132 3.25 -0.99 -0.46
N PHE A 133 3.05 -2.27 -0.18
CA PHE A 133 3.63 -3.36 -0.98
C PHE A 133 3.14 -3.32 -2.43
N CYS A 134 1.82 -3.24 -2.65
CA CYS A 134 1.23 -3.17 -3.99
C CYS A 134 1.80 -2.03 -4.83
N TYR A 135 1.82 -0.83 -4.24
CA TYR A 135 2.25 0.35 -4.97
C TYR A 135 3.77 0.43 -5.13
N GLU A 136 4.55 -0.07 -4.18
CA GLU A 136 6.00 -0.22 -4.34
C GLU A 136 6.32 -1.23 -5.44
N LEU A 137 5.60 -2.36 -5.51
CA LEU A 137 5.76 -3.35 -6.57
C LEU A 137 5.38 -2.77 -7.95
N TYR A 138 4.21 -2.12 -8.06
CA TYR A 138 3.76 -1.47 -9.29
C TYR A 138 4.77 -0.43 -9.81
N MET A 139 5.24 0.46 -8.92
CA MET A 139 6.19 1.51 -9.28
C MET A 139 7.54 0.94 -9.71
N LEU A 140 8.02 -0.08 -8.99
CA LEU A 140 9.28 -0.73 -9.28
C LEU A 140 9.23 -1.45 -10.64
N ASP A 141 8.18 -2.23 -10.86
CA ASP A 141 7.95 -2.93 -12.12
C ASP A 141 7.94 -1.95 -13.31
N ARG A 142 7.16 -0.87 -13.19
CA ARG A 142 7.10 0.18 -14.22
C ARG A 142 8.43 0.89 -14.47
N ALA A 143 9.25 1.05 -13.44
CA ALA A 143 10.55 1.69 -13.56
C ALA A 143 11.62 0.78 -14.18
N LEU A 144 11.56 -0.53 -13.91
CA LEU A 144 12.54 -1.50 -14.37
C LEU A 144 12.29 -1.95 -15.82
N ILE A 145 11.02 -2.04 -16.23
CA ILE A 145 10.62 -2.49 -17.56
C ILE A 145 9.61 -1.52 -18.21
N PRO A 146 9.99 -0.25 -18.42
CA PRO A 146 9.09 0.78 -18.93
C PRO A 146 8.47 0.42 -20.28
N ASP A 147 9.21 -0.31 -21.12
CA ASP A 147 8.78 -0.73 -22.45
C ASP A 147 7.47 -1.54 -22.40
N HIS A 148 7.31 -2.43 -21.41
CA HIS A 148 6.10 -3.26 -21.24
C HIS A 148 4.87 -2.43 -20.89
N TRP A 149 5.06 -1.26 -20.28
CA TRP A 149 3.99 -0.32 -19.93
C TRP A 149 3.66 0.70 -21.03
N THR A 150 4.50 0.77 -22.06
CA THR A 150 4.31 1.62 -23.25
C THR A 150 4.09 0.83 -24.53
N ALA A 151 4.05 -0.51 -24.41
CA ALA A 151 3.88 -1.45 -25.51
C ALA A 151 2.46 -1.40 -26.08
N SER A 152 2.14 -2.37 -26.95
CA SER A 152 0.77 -2.52 -27.45
C SER A 152 -0.23 -2.72 -26.30
N ASN A 153 -1.50 -2.33 -26.51
CA ASN A 153 -2.53 -2.49 -25.48
C ASN A 153 -2.63 -3.93 -24.95
N GLU A 154 -2.39 -4.95 -25.79
CA GLU A 154 -2.46 -6.36 -25.37
C GLU A 154 -1.31 -6.77 -24.43
N GLU A 155 -0.07 -6.37 -24.74
CA GLU A 155 1.10 -6.66 -23.91
C GLU A 155 1.00 -5.95 -22.56
N GLN A 156 0.58 -4.68 -22.56
CA GLN A 156 0.35 -3.93 -21.34
C GLN A 156 -0.74 -4.58 -20.47
N LEU A 157 -1.87 -4.98 -21.06
CA LEU A 157 -2.96 -5.65 -20.32
C LEU A 157 -2.54 -7.01 -19.77
N THR A 158 -1.73 -7.77 -20.51
CA THR A 158 -1.20 -9.07 -20.07
C THR A 158 -0.28 -8.89 -18.87
N HIS A 159 0.62 -7.92 -18.94
CA HIS A 159 1.56 -7.60 -17.85
C HIS A 159 0.82 -7.07 -16.61
N GLN A 160 -0.17 -6.21 -16.82
CA GLN A 160 -1.04 -5.72 -15.76
C GLN A 160 -1.83 -6.84 -15.09
N SER A 161 -2.31 -7.83 -15.87
CA SER A 161 -3.02 -9.00 -15.35
C SER A 161 -2.11 -9.88 -14.50
N LEU A 162 -0.83 -10.03 -14.88
CA LEU A 162 0.17 -10.73 -14.06
C LEU A 162 0.38 -10.02 -12.72
N LEU A 163 0.59 -8.70 -12.74
CA LEU A 163 0.74 -7.90 -11.53
C LEU A 163 -0.48 -8.05 -10.62
N TYR A 164 -1.69 -7.93 -11.17
CA TYR A 164 -2.92 -7.97 -10.38
C TYR A 164 -3.23 -9.37 -9.86
N GLY A 165 -2.86 -10.41 -10.61
CA GLY A 165 -3.00 -11.80 -10.19
C GLY A 165 -2.08 -12.21 -9.03
N ILE A 166 -1.18 -11.33 -8.56
CA ILE A 166 -0.40 -11.54 -7.32
C ILE A 166 -1.27 -11.28 -6.09
N PHE A 167 -2.32 -10.48 -6.26
CA PHE A 167 -3.19 -10.06 -5.19
C PHE A 167 -4.50 -10.85 -5.20
N PRO A 168 -5.12 -11.05 -4.03
CA PRO A 168 -6.33 -11.85 -3.89
C PRO A 168 -7.56 -11.25 -4.59
N SER A 169 -7.60 -9.94 -4.85
CA SER A 169 -8.66 -9.32 -5.65
C SER A 169 -8.27 -9.20 -7.14
N ALA A 170 -9.21 -9.55 -8.01
CA ALA A 170 -9.08 -9.39 -9.46
C ALA A 170 -9.14 -7.92 -9.92
N SER A 171 -9.37 -6.97 -9.01
CA SER A 171 -9.66 -5.55 -9.32
C SER A 171 -8.41 -4.66 -9.42
N GLY A 172 -7.19 -5.19 -9.24
CA GLY A 172 -5.95 -4.39 -9.32
C GLY A 172 -5.86 -3.33 -8.21
N PRO A 173 -5.34 -2.10 -8.45
CA PRO A 173 -5.30 -1.02 -7.47
C PRO A 173 -6.68 -0.63 -6.95
N VAL A 174 -7.73 -0.86 -7.75
CA VAL A 174 -9.15 -0.66 -7.38
C VAL A 174 -9.63 -1.69 -6.33
N MET A 175 -8.81 -2.72 -6.02
CA MET A 175 -9.03 -3.72 -4.97
C MET A 175 -9.45 -3.10 -3.63
N TRP A 176 -9.03 -1.88 -3.33
CA TRP A 176 -9.16 -1.32 -1.99
C TRP A 176 -10.43 -0.48 -1.76
N SER A 177 -11.35 -0.49 -2.73
CA SER A 177 -12.77 -0.24 -2.45
C SER A 177 -13.51 -1.51 -2.00
N GLU A 178 -12.87 -2.68 -2.06
CA GLU A 178 -13.43 -3.96 -1.61
C GLU A 178 -13.08 -4.20 -0.13
N SER A 179 -13.90 -5.03 0.52
CA SER A 179 -13.70 -5.43 1.91
C SER A 179 -12.38 -6.16 2.11
N LEU A 180 -11.66 -5.86 3.21
CA LEU A 180 -10.43 -6.56 3.59
C LEU A 180 -10.65 -8.07 3.73
N PRO A 181 -9.62 -8.91 3.49
CA PRO A 181 -9.69 -10.36 3.55
C PRO A 181 -10.36 -10.88 4.83
N CYS A 182 -11.29 -11.81 4.62
CA CYS A 182 -12.08 -12.51 5.63
C CYS A 182 -11.59 -13.95 5.81
N HIS A 183 -10.93 -14.51 4.80
CA HIS A 183 -10.52 -15.90 4.75
C HIS A 183 -9.02 -16.06 4.45
N PRO A 184 -8.36 -17.13 4.95
CA PRO A 184 -6.95 -17.38 4.67
C PRO A 184 -6.59 -17.48 3.18
N CYS A 185 -7.55 -17.89 2.34
CA CYS A 185 -7.39 -17.95 0.89
C CYS A 185 -7.36 -16.57 0.22
N GLU A 186 -7.76 -15.53 0.93
CA GLU A 186 -7.76 -14.13 0.48
C GLU A 186 -6.52 -13.38 0.96
N LEU A 187 -5.48 -14.10 1.43
CA LEU A 187 -4.22 -13.49 1.88
C LEU A 187 -3.15 -13.44 0.77
N GLY A 188 -3.48 -13.82 -0.46
CA GLY A 188 -2.56 -13.74 -1.60
C GLY A 188 -1.25 -14.49 -1.35
N LEU A 189 -0.13 -13.77 -1.45
CA LEU A 189 1.22 -14.25 -1.17
C LEU A 189 1.44 -14.74 0.28
N CYS A 190 0.62 -14.30 1.23
CA CYS A 190 0.71 -14.69 2.64
C CYS A 190 -0.11 -15.95 2.97
N THR A 191 -0.77 -16.55 1.98
CA THR A 191 -1.55 -17.77 2.18
C THR A 191 -0.65 -18.94 2.61
N THR A 192 -1.02 -19.65 3.67
CA THR A 192 -0.25 -20.79 4.20
C THR A 192 -0.50 -22.10 3.45
N ASP A 193 -1.62 -22.19 2.74
CA ASP A 193 -1.99 -23.35 1.93
C ASP A 193 -1.37 -23.28 0.54
N MET A 194 -0.61 -24.31 0.17
CA MET A 194 0.14 -24.35 -1.10
C MET A 194 -0.75 -24.34 -2.36
N PRO A 195 -1.79 -25.19 -2.47
CA PRO A 195 -2.73 -25.11 -3.59
C PRO A 195 -3.32 -23.71 -3.81
N THR A 196 -3.63 -23.00 -2.72
CA THR A 196 -4.21 -21.66 -2.78
C THR A 196 -3.16 -20.58 -3.07
N SER A 197 -1.92 -20.74 -2.57
CA SER A 197 -0.84 -19.77 -2.80
C SER A 197 -0.21 -19.87 -4.18
N LEU A 198 -0.28 -21.06 -4.82
CA LEU A 198 0.38 -21.37 -6.09
C LEU A 198 0.11 -20.36 -7.21
N PRO A 199 -1.13 -19.90 -7.46
CA PRO A 199 -1.39 -18.91 -8.50
C PRO A 199 -0.68 -17.58 -8.22
N TYR A 200 -0.71 -17.11 -6.97
CA TYR A 200 -0.06 -15.86 -6.57
C TYR A 200 1.47 -15.98 -6.68
N PHE A 201 2.05 -17.12 -6.26
CA PHE A 201 3.49 -17.40 -6.39
C PHE A 201 3.91 -17.45 -7.85
N SER A 202 3.12 -18.10 -8.70
CA SER A 202 3.38 -18.19 -10.13
C SER A 202 3.38 -16.81 -10.78
N ASN A 203 2.37 -16.00 -10.50
CA ASN A 203 2.27 -14.63 -11.03
C ASN A 203 3.42 -13.75 -10.53
N PHE A 204 3.79 -13.87 -9.26
CA PHE A 204 4.90 -13.11 -8.68
C PHE A 204 6.24 -13.50 -9.31
N CYS A 205 6.52 -14.80 -9.45
CA CYS A 205 7.76 -15.26 -10.09
C CYS A 205 7.79 -14.86 -11.58
N GLN A 206 6.66 -14.97 -12.28
CA GLN A 206 6.55 -14.59 -13.68
C GLN A 206 6.76 -13.09 -13.88
N LEU A 207 6.21 -12.24 -13.00
CA LEU A 207 6.44 -10.80 -13.02
C LEU A 207 7.94 -10.49 -12.88
N LEU A 208 8.58 -11.07 -11.84
CA LEU A 208 9.99 -10.84 -11.56
C LEU A 208 10.93 -11.40 -12.64
N SER A 209 10.49 -12.41 -13.41
CA SER A 209 11.29 -12.98 -14.50
C SER A 209 11.63 -11.96 -15.60
N ALA A 210 10.76 -10.96 -15.79
CA ALA A 210 10.94 -9.90 -16.78
C ALA A 210 11.93 -8.82 -16.29
N TRP A 211 12.26 -8.80 -14.99
CA TRP A 211 13.11 -7.75 -14.43
C TRP A 211 14.58 -7.95 -14.80
N PRO A 212 15.35 -6.86 -14.99
CA PRO A 212 16.78 -6.93 -15.20
C PRO A 212 17.50 -7.66 -14.05
N GLY A 213 18.36 -8.61 -14.38
CA GLY A 213 19.13 -9.36 -13.37
C GLY A 213 18.35 -10.46 -12.67
N ALA A 214 17.13 -10.80 -13.12
CA ALA A 214 16.37 -11.93 -12.60
C ALA A 214 17.22 -13.21 -12.58
N PRO A 215 17.22 -13.99 -11.48
CA PRO A 215 17.92 -15.27 -11.40
C PRO A 215 17.52 -16.22 -12.52
N ALA A 216 18.46 -17.02 -13.02
CA ALA A 216 18.22 -17.96 -14.13
C ALA A 216 17.05 -18.93 -13.85
N CYS A 217 16.80 -19.29 -12.59
CA CYS A 217 15.66 -20.13 -12.21
C CYS A 217 14.29 -19.46 -12.40
N LEU A 218 14.25 -18.13 -12.56
CA LEU A 218 13.02 -17.37 -12.85
C LEU A 218 12.83 -17.08 -14.35
N GLN A 219 13.89 -17.10 -15.15
CA GLN A 219 13.87 -16.64 -16.55
C GLN A 219 13.16 -17.58 -17.54
N SER A 220 12.91 -18.84 -17.17
CA SER A 220 12.09 -19.77 -17.95
C SER A 220 10.63 -19.72 -17.49
N PRO A 221 9.62 -19.89 -18.39
CA PRO A 221 8.22 -19.97 -17.98
C PRO A 221 8.06 -20.99 -16.85
N ILE A 222 7.70 -20.51 -15.65
CA ILE A 222 7.64 -21.36 -14.47
C ILE A 222 6.23 -21.93 -14.37
N GLU A 223 6.01 -23.11 -14.95
CA GLU A 223 4.81 -23.88 -14.65
C GLU A 223 5.02 -24.61 -13.32
N LEU A 224 4.72 -23.93 -12.22
CA LEU A 224 4.83 -24.50 -10.85
C LEU A 224 3.80 -25.62 -10.60
N LYS A 225 2.84 -25.83 -11.52
CA LYS A 225 1.79 -26.84 -11.39
C LYS A 225 2.40 -28.24 -11.45
N GLY A 226 2.13 -29.04 -10.40
CA GLY A 226 2.60 -30.42 -10.31
C GLY A 226 4.02 -30.57 -9.74
N TRP A 227 4.67 -29.47 -9.35
CA TRP A 227 5.92 -29.51 -8.61
C TRP A 227 5.71 -29.94 -7.17
N ASP A 228 6.76 -30.47 -6.53
CA ASP A 228 6.72 -30.70 -5.09
C ASP A 228 6.71 -29.36 -4.32
N ASN A 229 6.00 -29.32 -3.19
CA ASN A 229 5.87 -28.11 -2.38
C ASN A 229 7.24 -27.53 -1.99
N MET A 230 8.24 -28.37 -1.70
CA MET A 230 9.59 -27.92 -1.34
C MET A 230 10.29 -27.20 -2.50
N GLU A 231 10.06 -27.64 -3.74
CA GLU A 231 10.65 -27.02 -4.93
C GLU A 231 10.02 -25.66 -5.19
N VAL A 232 8.69 -25.57 -5.08
CA VAL A 232 7.96 -24.29 -5.19
C VAL A 232 8.46 -23.29 -4.14
N TYR A 233 8.59 -23.71 -2.88
CA TYR A 233 9.09 -22.83 -1.81
C TYR A 233 10.51 -22.34 -2.04
N LYS A 234 11.40 -23.17 -2.61
CA LYS A 234 12.77 -22.75 -2.92
C LYS A 234 12.79 -21.65 -3.99
N VAL A 235 12.02 -21.83 -5.06
CA VAL A 235 11.90 -20.82 -6.13
C VAL A 235 11.27 -19.54 -5.59
N PHE A 236 10.18 -19.67 -4.83
CA PHE A 236 9.52 -18.52 -4.22
C PHE A 236 10.43 -17.76 -3.26
N SER A 237 11.20 -18.46 -2.42
CA SER A 237 12.16 -17.82 -1.52
C SER A 237 13.25 -17.05 -2.28
N LEU A 238 13.75 -17.60 -3.39
CA LEU A 238 14.70 -16.89 -4.26
C LEU A 238 14.07 -15.64 -4.90
N ALA A 239 12.81 -15.76 -5.35
CA ALA A 239 12.04 -14.64 -5.88
C ALA A 239 11.85 -13.52 -4.84
N CYS A 240 11.51 -13.86 -3.59
CA CYS A 240 11.42 -12.90 -2.49
C CYS A 240 12.74 -12.19 -2.22
N HIS A 241 13.87 -12.92 -2.16
CA HIS A 241 15.18 -12.29 -1.96
C HIS A 241 15.54 -11.35 -3.10
N PHE A 242 15.28 -11.77 -4.34
CA PHE A 242 15.52 -10.94 -5.52
C PHE A 242 14.67 -9.66 -5.50
N TYR A 243 13.37 -9.77 -5.17
CA TYR A 243 12.49 -8.62 -5.01
C TYR A 243 13.00 -7.65 -3.93
N VAL A 244 13.29 -8.17 -2.72
CA VAL A 244 13.71 -7.32 -1.60
C VAL A 244 14.99 -6.56 -1.91
N GLN A 245 15.97 -7.25 -2.52
CA GLN A 245 17.24 -6.62 -2.90
C GLN A 245 17.02 -5.56 -3.99
N THR A 246 16.29 -5.89 -5.06
CA THR A 246 16.02 -4.98 -6.17
C THR A 246 15.26 -3.73 -5.69
N ALA A 247 14.25 -3.93 -4.85
CA ALA A 247 13.48 -2.84 -4.28
C ALA A 247 14.32 -1.99 -3.32
N PHE A 248 15.21 -2.59 -2.53
CA PHE A 248 16.13 -1.84 -1.69
C PHE A 248 17.08 -0.96 -2.51
N ASP A 249 17.65 -1.52 -3.57
CA ASP A 249 18.59 -0.80 -4.45
C ASP A 249 17.89 0.35 -5.20
N PHE A 250 16.62 0.17 -5.59
CA PHE A 250 15.84 1.19 -6.28
C PHE A 250 15.27 2.26 -5.35
N LEU A 251 14.67 1.86 -4.22
CA LEU A 251 14.00 2.76 -3.27
C LEU A 251 14.98 3.41 -2.28
N GLY A 252 16.18 2.85 -2.12
CA GLY A 252 17.18 3.28 -1.14
C GLY A 252 16.84 2.92 0.32
N GLN A 253 15.88 2.02 0.53
CA GLN A 253 15.36 1.62 1.83
C GLN A 253 14.64 0.27 1.75
N GLN A 254 14.38 -0.35 2.91
CA GLN A 254 13.64 -1.61 2.97
C GLN A 254 12.22 -1.45 2.39
N PRO A 255 11.81 -2.33 1.44
CA PRO A 255 10.45 -2.34 0.92
C PRO A 255 9.46 -2.84 1.96
N SER A 256 8.19 -2.53 1.73
CA SER A 256 7.08 -3.09 2.46
C SER A 256 6.86 -4.54 2.04
N LEU A 257 6.50 -5.39 2.98
CA LEU A 257 6.21 -6.80 2.72
C LEU A 257 4.72 -7.03 2.96
N PRO A 258 4.09 -7.96 2.22
CA PRO A 258 2.71 -8.35 2.49
C PRO A 258 2.64 -9.08 3.85
N HIS A 259 1.47 -9.02 4.50
CA HIS A 259 1.26 -9.48 5.88
C HIS A 259 0.12 -10.46 6.08
#